data_AF-A0A350T0S5-F1
#
_entry.id   AF-A0A350T0S5-F1
#
_cell.length_a   1.000
_cell.length_b   1.000
_cell.length_c   1.000
_cell.angle_alpha   90.00
_cell.angle_beta   90.00
_cell.angle_gamma   90.00
#
_symmetry.space_group_name_H-M   'P 1'
#
loop_
_entity.id
_entity.type
_entity.pdbx_description
1 polymer ?
#
loop_
_entity_poly.entity_id
_entity_poly.type
_entity_poly.pdbx_seq_one_letter_code
_entity_poly.pdbx_strand_id
1 'polypeptide(L)'
;MSDQSFALEGGSSLAVSESVVMLSDGERLTHVDCSQITGVSRGGAELIVTRREEDPLRLRAATITDARAIEQALATCCGVSPLYRRRWNPNSD
;
A
#
# COMPACT_ATOMS: atom_id res chain seq x y z
N MET A 1 -15.53 -7.60 8.76
CA MET A 1 -14.67 -6.50 9.23
C MET A 1 -14.70 -5.39 8.19
N SER A 2 -14.32 -4.15 8.52
CA SER A 2 -14.63 -2.96 7.71
C SER A 2 -13.79 -2.89 6.42
N ASP A 3 -14.45 -2.81 5.25
CA ASP A 3 -13.81 -2.43 4.00
C ASP A 3 -13.25 -1.01 4.13
N GLN A 4 -11.95 -0.85 3.90
CA GLN A 4 -11.30 0.47 3.96
C GLN A 4 -10.94 0.94 2.55
N SER A 5 -11.54 2.05 2.13
CA SER A 5 -11.29 2.68 0.84
C SER A 5 -10.46 3.95 1.00
N PHE A 6 -9.44 4.10 0.17
CA PHE A 6 -8.50 5.22 0.17
C PHE A 6 -8.41 5.85 -1.22
N ALA A 7 -8.40 7.18 -1.27
CA ALA A 7 -8.10 7.90 -2.50
C ALA A 7 -6.58 7.98 -2.70
N LEU A 8 -6.13 7.71 -3.92
CA LEU A 8 -4.75 7.86 -4.35
C LEU A 8 -4.60 9.12 -5.23
N GLU A 9 -3.37 9.58 -5.41
CA GLU A 9 -3.08 10.61 -6.41
C GLU A 9 -3.47 10.13 -7.82
N GLY A 10 -3.82 11.08 -8.70
CA GLY A 10 -4.19 10.77 -10.09
C GLY A 10 -5.60 10.23 -10.28
N GLY A 11 -6.45 10.27 -9.25
CA GLY A 11 -7.84 9.81 -9.33
C GLY A 11 -8.02 8.29 -9.15
N SER A 12 -6.93 7.57 -8.87
CA SER A 12 -6.98 6.15 -8.52
C SER A 12 -7.54 5.95 -7.10
N SER A 13 -8.02 4.75 -6.81
CA SER A 13 -8.52 4.37 -5.48
C SER A 13 -8.02 2.99 -5.09
N LEU A 14 -7.81 2.80 -3.80
CA LEU A 14 -7.39 1.54 -3.19
C LEU A 14 -8.45 1.11 -2.18
N ALA A 15 -8.99 -0.09 -2.32
CA ALA A 15 -9.80 -0.73 -1.30
C ALA A 15 -9.05 -1.91 -0.69
N VAL A 16 -9.02 -2.00 0.62
CA VAL A 16 -8.45 -3.12 1.37
C VAL A 16 -9.59 -3.80 2.10
N SER A 17 -9.80 -5.07 1.77
CA SER A 17 -10.79 -5.96 2.38
C SER A 17 -10.09 -7.21 2.92
N GLU A 18 -10.78 -7.99 3.76
CA GLU A 18 -10.24 -9.03 4.65
C GLU A 18 -9.14 -9.91 4.06
N SER A 19 -9.21 -10.25 2.78
CA SER A 19 -8.19 -11.04 2.09
C SER A 19 -7.75 -10.47 0.74
N VAL A 20 -8.26 -9.30 0.32
CA VAL A 20 -8.06 -8.78 -1.03
C VAL A 20 -7.79 -7.28 -0.99
N VAL A 21 -6.82 -6.86 -1.79
CA VAL A 21 -6.55 -5.47 -2.12
C VAL A 21 -7.03 -5.22 -3.54
N MET A 22 -7.90 -4.24 -3.70
CA MET A 22 -8.41 -3.80 -4.99
C MET A 22 -7.82 -2.43 -5.31
N LEU A 23 -7.13 -2.33 -6.45
CA LEU A 23 -6.63 -1.08 -6.99
C LEU A 23 -7.43 -0.73 -8.24
N SER A 24 -8.05 0.44 -8.25
CA SER A 24 -8.73 1.00 -9.42
C SER A 24 -7.98 2.25 -9.87
N ASP A 25 -7.48 2.26 -11.10
CA ASP A 25 -6.85 3.45 -11.71
C ASP A 25 -7.78 4.22 -12.65
N GLY A 26 -9.08 3.89 -12.64
CA GLY A 26 -10.12 4.49 -13.48
C GLY A 26 -10.36 3.73 -14.79
N GLU A 27 -9.36 3.05 -15.33
CA GLU A 27 -9.48 2.25 -16.56
C GLU A 27 -9.34 0.75 -16.29
N ARG A 28 -8.65 0.38 -15.20
CA ARG A 28 -8.30 -0.99 -14.85
C ARG A 28 -8.57 -1.24 -13.38
N LEU A 29 -9.04 -2.44 -13.11
CA LEU A 29 -9.25 -2.96 -11.77
C LEU A 29 -8.27 -4.11 -11.54
N THR A 30 -7.36 -3.94 -10.60
CA THR A 30 -6.38 -4.96 -10.21
C THR A 30 -6.79 -5.54 -8.87
N HIS A 31 -6.96 -6.86 -8.83
CA HIS A 31 -7.21 -7.61 -7.61
C HIS A 31 -5.90 -8.27 -7.16
N VAL A 32 -5.55 -8.11 -5.89
CA VAL A 32 -4.38 -8.74 -5.29
C VAL A 32 -4.81 -9.42 -4.01
N ASP A 33 -4.63 -10.73 -3.95
CA ASP A 33 -4.85 -11.46 -2.71
C ASP A 33 -3.77 -11.11 -1.68
N CYS A 34 -4.18 -10.93 -0.43
CA CYS A 34 -3.27 -10.69 0.68
C CYS A 34 -2.17 -11.77 0.79
N SER A 35 -2.47 -13.01 0.39
CA SER A 35 -1.50 -14.12 0.35
C SER A 35 -0.34 -13.89 -0.64
N GLN A 36 -0.56 -13.07 -1.66
CA GLN A 36 0.47 -12.69 -2.63
C GLN A 36 1.34 -11.55 -2.10
N ILE A 37 0.85 -10.76 -1.14
CA ILE A 37 1.56 -9.61 -0.58
C ILE A 37 2.59 -10.11 0.44
N THR A 38 3.87 -9.81 0.18
CA THR A 38 4.99 -10.26 1.02
C THR A 38 5.60 -9.12 1.84
N GLY A 39 5.25 -7.87 1.53
CA GLY A 39 5.73 -6.72 2.28
C GLY A 39 5.12 -5.40 1.82
N VAL A 40 5.20 -4.40 2.70
CA VAL A 40 4.81 -3.02 2.42
C VAL A 40 5.94 -2.11 2.85
N SER A 41 6.35 -1.21 1.97
CA SER A 41 7.35 -0.17 2.25
C SER A 41 6.77 1.21 2.02
N ARG A 42 6.89 2.10 3.00
CA ARG A 42 6.41 3.49 2.89
C ARG A 42 7.55 4.51 2.86
N GLY A 43 7.44 5.49 1.97
CA GLY A 43 8.32 6.65 1.85
C GLY A 43 7.51 7.94 1.69
N GLY A 44 7.22 8.62 2.81
CA GLY A 44 6.31 9.77 2.77
C GLY A 44 4.88 9.35 2.41
N ALA A 45 4.36 9.89 1.30
CA ALA A 45 3.04 9.54 0.73
C ALA A 45 3.11 8.37 -0.28
N GLU A 46 4.32 7.91 -0.62
CA GLU A 46 4.50 6.79 -1.54
C GLU A 46 4.53 5.46 -0.78
N LEU A 47 3.87 4.45 -1.32
CA LEU A 47 3.89 3.07 -0.84
C LEU A 47 4.33 2.12 -1.96
N ILE A 48 5.10 1.11 -1.57
CA ILE A 48 5.49 0.00 -2.43
C ILE A 48 4.98 -1.28 -1.77
N VAL A 49 4.04 -1.95 -2.43
CA VAL A 49 3.49 -3.24 -1.98
C VAL A 49 4.18 -4.35 -2.78
N THR A 50 5.01 -5.13 -2.11
CA THR A 50 5.77 -6.23 -2.70
C THR A 50 4.89 -7.46 -2.82
N ARG A 51 4.97 -8.15 -3.97
CA ARG A 51 4.19 -9.36 -4.28
C ARG A 51 5.13 -10.53 -4.59
N ARG A 52 4.69 -11.75 -4.31
CA ARG A 52 5.54 -12.96 -4.39
C ARG A 52 5.95 -13.32 -5.82
N GLU A 53 5.04 -13.18 -6.78
CA GLU A 53 5.19 -13.70 -8.16
C GLU A 53 4.86 -12.63 -9.22
N GLU A 54 4.76 -11.36 -8.80
CA GLU A 54 4.40 -10.25 -9.68
C GLU A 54 5.18 -8.99 -9.32
N ASP A 55 5.18 -8.03 -10.25
CA ASP A 55 5.78 -6.72 -10.03
C ASP A 55 5.19 -6.02 -8.80
N PRO A 56 6.00 -5.27 -8.04
CA PRO A 56 5.51 -4.53 -6.88
C PRO A 56 4.54 -3.43 -7.30
N LEU A 57 3.42 -3.30 -6.58
CA LEU A 57 2.51 -2.17 -6.79
C LEU A 57 3.11 -0.91 -6.19
N ARG A 58 3.20 0.14 -7.00
CA ARG A 58 3.63 1.46 -6.55
C ARG A 58 2.41 2.34 -6.45
N LEU A 59 2.09 2.74 -5.22
CA LEU A 59 0.93 3.54 -4.90
C LEU A 59 1.38 4.89 -4.36
N ARG A 60 0.62 5.92 -4.63
CA ARG A 60 0.87 7.25 -4.07
C ARG A 60 -0.43 7.77 -3.48
N ALA A 61 -0.46 7.87 -2.16
CA ALA A 61 -1.63 8.36 -1.45
C ALA A 61 -1.74 9.88 -1.61
N ALA A 62 -2.95 10.42 -1.50
CA ALA A 62 -3.16 11.87 -1.58
C ALA A 62 -2.41 12.63 -0.47
N THR A 63 -2.27 12.03 0.72
CA THR A 63 -1.51 12.59 1.83
C THR A 63 -0.64 11.55 2.55
N ILE A 64 0.31 12.02 3.37
CA ILE A 64 1.12 11.15 4.23
C ILE A 64 0.25 10.41 5.26
N THR A 65 -0.85 11.03 5.71
CA THR A 65 -1.79 10.43 6.66
C THR A 65 -2.53 9.28 5.99
N ASP A 66 -3.00 9.46 4.75
CA ASP A 66 -3.64 8.40 3.98
C ASP A 66 -2.67 7.26 3.71
N ALA A 67 -1.41 7.57 3.39
CA ALA A 67 -0.39 6.54 3.22
C ALA A 67 -0.17 5.70 4.48
N ARG A 68 -0.21 6.32 5.67
CA ARG A 68 -0.15 5.57 6.93
C ARG A 68 -1.39 4.71 7.17
N ALA A 69 -2.57 5.23 6.81
CA ALA A 69 -3.81 4.48 6.96
C ALA A 69 -3.86 3.26 6.04
N ILE A 70 -3.45 3.41 4.78
CA ILE A 70 -3.28 2.29 3.83
C ILE A 70 -2.32 1.25 4.38
N GLU A 71 -1.16 1.68 4.86
CA GLU A 71 -0.14 0.80 5.45
C GLU A 71 -0.71 0.01 6.63
N GLN A 72 -1.45 0.66 7.53
CA GLN A 72 -2.10 0.00 8.67
C GLN A 72 -3.20 -0.98 8.24
N ALA A 73 -3.98 -0.62 7.22
CA ALA A 73 -5.01 -1.50 6.66
C ALA A 73 -4.38 -2.76 6.08
N LEU A 74 -3.31 -2.63 5.29
CA LEU A 74 -2.57 -3.77 4.74
C LEU A 74 -1.96 -4.64 5.85
N ALA A 75 -1.39 -4.04 6.89
CA ALA A 75 -0.85 -4.78 8.02
C ALA A 75 -1.93 -5.56 8.78
N THR A 76 -3.10 -4.95 8.96
CA THR A 76 -4.22 -5.55 9.70
C THR A 76 -4.92 -6.65 8.90
N CYS A 77 -5.18 -6.40 7.62
CA CYS A 77 -5.91 -7.33 6.76
C CYS A 77 -5.02 -8.44 6.19
N CYS A 78 -3.82 -8.08 5.71
CA CYS A 78 -2.92 -9.04 5.09
C CYS A 78 -1.86 -9.60 6.03
N GLY A 79 -1.80 -9.15 7.28
CA GLY A 79 -0.82 -9.63 8.27
C GLY A 79 0.64 -9.28 7.93
N VAL A 80 0.85 -8.28 7.08
CA VAL A 80 2.19 -7.90 6.60
C VAL A 80 2.79 -6.78 7.44
N SER A 81 4.00 -6.99 7.95
CA SER A 81 4.69 -5.99 8.77
C SER A 81 5.18 -4.82 7.91
N PRO A 82 4.98 -3.56 8.33
CA PRO A 82 5.48 -2.41 7.61
C PRO A 82 7.01 -2.32 7.73
N LEU A 83 7.67 -2.22 6.58
CA LEU A 83 9.09 -1.88 6.50
C LEU A 83 9.21 -0.39 6.20
N TYR A 84 9.64 0.38 7.19
CA TYR A 84 9.96 1.76 6.95
C TYR A 84 11.27 1.85 6.19
N ARG A 85 11.22 2.33 4.93
CA ARG A 85 12.43 2.81 4.28
C ARG A 85 12.94 3.96 5.14
N ARG A 86 14.01 3.71 5.89
CA ARG A 86 14.78 4.81 6.51
C ARG A 86 15.00 5.81 5.39
N ARG A 87 14.54 7.05 5.57
CA ARG A 87 15.10 8.16 4.80
C ARG A 87 16.60 8.03 5.01
N TRP A 88 17.32 7.62 3.98
CA TRP A 88 18.76 7.60 4.02
C TRP A 88 19.17 9.03 4.37
N ASN A 89 19.61 9.23 5.60
CA ASN A 89 20.09 10.51 6.09
C ASN A 89 21.62 10.36 6.07
N PRO A 90 22.31 10.74 4.99
CA PRO A 90 23.76 10.58 4.88
C PRO A 90 24.56 11.44 5.87
N ASN A 91 23.91 12.21 6.74
CA ASN A 91 24.56 13.12 7.70
C ASN A 91 24.39 12.65 9.15
N SER A 92 24.78 11.43 9.44
CA SER A 92 24.99 10.97 10.82
C SER A 92 26.32 10.22 10.90
N ASP A 93 27.38 10.94 10.56
CA ASP A 93 28.70 10.89 11.21
C ASP A 93 29.41 12.22 10.96
#